data_AF-A0A518ING7-F1
#
_entry.id   AF-A0A518ING7-F1
#
_cell.length_a   1.000
_cell.length_b   1.000
_cell.length_c   1.000
_cell.angle_alpha   90.00
_cell.angle_beta   90.00
_cell.angle_gamma   90.00
#
_symmetry.space_group_name_H-M   'P 1'
#
loop_
_entity.id
_entity.type
_entity.pdbx_description
1 polymer ?
#
loop_
_entity_poly.entity_id
_entity_poly.type
_entity_poly.pdbx_seq_one_letter_code
_entity_poly.pdbx_strand_id
1 'polypeptide(L)'
;MLNATNLHVAAFVAASLLMLGAISQRTTVPVEALPAIQTTQAAEVQRCAECHAEICDSYLATPHLRTLRKPTDEEVFRHFAGQDVTSRGNAFAFATRDDGYALTAADRSDEKKVDWMFGSGEHAMTGVSLEVSPCGVTEIQQLNVSWFPHCNLEATPGSDHAPGKPSLGVHLNPADSLKCFECHSSQMAIDDGAIDFASLVPGISCNRCHLDAQQHAASGGSLPSGVAWDKLSALESIQRCGECHRRADEFTDDELTPDNKLLIRFAPVGLSQSPCFKAQLDDPDARRLDCVTCHDPHSPAQADTAFYTAKCNDCHGASSGGVPCPDSPRSENCMPCHMPVVQHEQLRVTDHWIRIRDDI
;
A
#
# COMPACT_ATOMS: atom_id res chain seq x y z
N MET A 1 86.36 -19.22 -24.66
CA MET A 1 85.74 -18.39 -23.61
C MET A 1 85.16 -17.17 -24.28
N LEU A 2 83.83 -17.07 -24.37
CA LEU A 2 83.02 -15.85 -24.42
C LEU A 2 81.58 -16.31 -24.71
N ASN A 3 80.69 -15.92 -23.81
CA ASN A 3 79.43 -16.61 -23.48
C ASN A 3 78.35 -16.51 -24.56
N ALA A 4 77.60 -17.61 -24.65
CA ALA A 4 76.54 -17.86 -25.61
C ALA A 4 75.30 -16.96 -25.42
N THR A 5 74.90 -16.36 -26.53
CA THR A 5 73.60 -15.79 -26.82
C THR A 5 72.53 -16.87 -27.02
N ASN A 6 71.36 -16.65 -26.41
CA ASN A 6 70.00 -17.00 -26.85
C ASN A 6 69.81 -18.19 -27.81
N LEU A 7 69.25 -19.30 -27.32
CA LEU A 7 68.26 -20.11 -28.07
C LEU A 7 67.52 -21.13 -27.17
N HIS A 8 66.23 -21.34 -27.49
CA HIS A 8 65.29 -22.41 -27.09
C HIS A 8 64.44 -22.16 -25.83
N VAL A 9 63.17 -21.76 -25.95
CA VAL A 9 61.96 -22.51 -26.43
C VAL A 9 61.45 -23.52 -25.39
N ALA A 10 60.15 -23.36 -25.08
CA ALA A 10 59.21 -24.30 -24.44
C ALA A 10 59.15 -24.35 -22.91
N ALA A 11 58.37 -23.43 -22.33
CA ALA A 11 57.46 -23.73 -21.23
C ALA A 11 56.31 -22.70 -21.22
N PHE A 12 55.35 -22.86 -22.14
CA PHE A 12 54.04 -22.20 -22.07
C PHE A 12 53.24 -22.89 -20.95
N VAL A 13 53.48 -22.47 -19.71
CA VAL A 13 52.58 -22.78 -18.58
C VAL A 13 51.68 -21.56 -18.42
N ALA A 14 50.39 -21.81 -18.61
CA ALA A 14 49.30 -20.87 -18.52
C ALA A 14 49.36 -20.07 -17.20
N ALA A 15 49.83 -18.82 -17.29
CA ALA A 15 49.62 -17.79 -16.29
C ALA A 15 48.46 -16.89 -16.74
N SER A 16 47.28 -17.49 -16.91
CA SER A 16 46.02 -16.74 -16.96
C SER A 16 45.57 -16.53 -15.51
N LEU A 17 46.18 -15.56 -14.85
CA LEU A 17 45.75 -15.08 -13.54
C LEU A 17 44.32 -14.54 -13.69
N LEU A 18 43.40 -15.29 -13.08
CA LEU A 18 42.01 -14.97 -12.84
C LEU A 18 41.87 -13.55 -12.30
N MET A 19 41.52 -12.60 -13.18
CA MET A 19 40.71 -11.45 -12.80
C MET A 19 39.31 -12.00 -12.47
N LEU A 20 39.15 -12.53 -11.26
CA LEU A 20 37.84 -12.71 -10.66
C LEU A 20 37.23 -11.33 -10.55
N GLY A 21 36.32 -11.02 -11.47
CA GLY A 21 35.41 -9.91 -11.31
C GLY A 21 34.72 -10.07 -9.96
N ALA A 22 34.95 -9.13 -9.06
CA ALA A 22 34.10 -8.92 -7.91
C ALA A 22 32.76 -8.45 -8.45
N ILE A 23 31.95 -9.40 -8.91
CA ILE A 23 30.51 -9.21 -9.04
C ILE A 23 30.07 -8.94 -7.61
N SER A 24 29.79 -7.67 -7.33
CA SER A 24 29.09 -7.25 -6.13
C SER A 24 27.72 -7.94 -6.19
N GLN A 25 27.66 -9.15 -5.65
CA GLN A 25 26.39 -9.77 -5.33
C GLN A 25 25.81 -8.88 -4.23
N ARG A 26 24.89 -7.99 -4.61
CA ARG A 26 23.98 -7.37 -3.66
C ARG A 26 23.30 -8.52 -2.95
N THR A 27 23.79 -8.87 -1.76
CA THR A 27 23.12 -9.79 -0.87
C THR A 27 21.80 -9.14 -0.52
N THR A 28 20.73 -9.56 -1.17
CA THR A 28 19.37 -9.27 -0.74
C THR A 28 19.23 -9.93 0.61
N VAL A 29 19.48 -9.18 1.68
CA VAL A 29 19.14 -9.63 3.04
C VAL A 29 17.63 -9.86 3.00
N PRO A 30 17.15 -11.11 3.15
CA PRO A 30 15.73 -11.37 3.22
C PRO A 30 15.21 -10.63 4.43
N VAL A 31 14.32 -9.67 4.22
CA VAL A 31 13.67 -9.00 5.33
C VAL A 31 12.73 -10.02 5.94
N GLU A 32 12.97 -10.31 7.21
CA GLU A 32 12.21 -11.30 7.96
C GLU A 32 10.72 -10.93 7.89
N ALA A 33 9.89 -11.85 7.38
CA ALA A 33 8.46 -11.62 7.22
C ALA A 33 7.86 -11.31 8.59
N LEU A 34 7.00 -10.30 8.64
CA LEU A 34 6.39 -9.87 9.90
C LEU A 34 5.41 -10.93 10.40
N PRO A 35 5.22 -11.05 11.72
CA PRO A 35 4.20 -11.93 12.26
C PRO A 35 2.82 -11.56 11.71
N ALA A 36 2.05 -12.58 11.33
CA ALA A 36 0.69 -12.44 10.81
C ALA A 36 -0.24 -11.75 11.82
N ILE A 37 -1.31 -11.15 11.30
CA ILE A 37 -2.35 -10.42 12.04
C ILE A 37 -3.27 -11.42 12.74
N GLN A 38 -2.71 -12.21 13.66
CA GLN A 38 -3.46 -13.12 14.51
C GLN A 38 -3.32 -12.68 15.97
N THR A 39 -3.40 -11.37 16.20
CA THR A 39 -3.48 -10.83 17.56
C THR A 39 -4.87 -11.14 18.10
N THR A 40 -4.95 -12.07 19.06
CA THR A 40 -6.21 -12.44 19.72
C THR A 40 -6.72 -11.38 20.69
N GLN A 41 -5.95 -10.29 20.91
CA GLN A 41 -6.30 -9.19 21.80
C GLN A 41 -5.85 -7.84 21.24
N ALA A 42 -6.77 -7.12 20.57
CA ALA A 42 -6.63 -5.69 20.32
C ALA A 42 -6.75 -4.89 21.63
N ALA A 43 -5.91 -3.88 21.82
CA ALA A 43 -6.19 -2.84 22.80
C ALA A 43 -7.34 -1.96 22.29
N GLU A 44 -8.27 -1.61 23.17
CA GLU A 44 -9.31 -0.61 22.88
C GLU A 44 -8.68 0.78 22.77
N VAL A 45 -9.07 1.56 21.74
CA VAL A 45 -8.53 2.92 21.49
C VAL A 45 -8.70 3.83 22.71
N GLN A 46 -9.76 3.64 23.51
CA GLN A 46 -10.03 4.40 24.72
C GLN A 46 -8.89 4.26 25.75
N ARG A 47 -8.24 3.08 25.84
CA ARG A 47 -7.08 2.88 26.72
C ARG A 47 -5.88 3.69 26.25
N CYS A 48 -5.69 3.80 24.94
CA CYS A 48 -4.64 4.64 24.37
C CYS A 48 -4.88 6.12 24.71
N ALA A 49 -6.14 6.57 24.63
CA ALA A 49 -6.52 7.97 24.87
C ALA A 49 -6.31 8.44 26.33
N GLU A 50 -6.23 7.51 27.31
CA GLU A 50 -5.89 7.85 28.70
C GLU A 50 -4.50 8.53 28.81
N CYS A 51 -3.56 8.18 27.92
CA CYS A 51 -2.20 8.74 27.90
C CYS A 51 -1.88 9.53 26.62
N HIS A 52 -2.55 9.24 25.50
CA HIS A 52 -2.25 9.77 24.16
C HIS A 52 -3.47 10.46 23.51
N ALA A 53 -4.24 11.20 24.30
CA ALA A 53 -5.50 11.84 23.86
C ALA A 53 -5.37 12.60 22.53
N GLU A 54 -4.38 13.48 22.37
CA GLU A 54 -4.20 14.29 21.15
C GLU A 54 -3.94 13.43 19.90
N ILE A 55 -3.15 12.36 20.04
CA ILE A 55 -2.87 11.42 18.94
C ILE A 55 -4.15 10.67 18.57
N CYS A 56 -4.86 10.15 19.58
CA CYS A 56 -6.11 9.44 19.36
C CYS A 56 -7.15 10.35 18.67
N ASP A 57 -7.29 11.59 19.11
CA ASP A 57 -8.23 12.56 18.53
C ASP A 57 -7.89 12.89 17.07
N SER A 58 -6.60 13.12 16.75
CA SER A 58 -6.17 13.31 15.35
C SER A 58 -6.43 12.07 14.50
N TYR A 59 -6.15 10.89 15.06
CA TYR A 59 -6.24 9.62 14.33
C TYR A 59 -7.67 9.29 13.88
N LEU A 60 -8.69 9.72 14.61
CA LEU A 60 -10.10 9.54 14.26
C LEU A 60 -10.44 10.08 12.86
N ALA A 61 -9.73 11.11 12.38
CA ALA A 61 -9.94 11.68 11.06
C ALA A 61 -9.22 10.91 9.94
N THR A 62 -8.32 9.98 10.28
CA THR A 62 -7.47 9.32 9.28
C THR A 62 -8.28 8.38 8.37
N PRO A 63 -7.90 8.27 7.09
CA PRO A 63 -8.46 7.26 6.20
C PRO A 63 -8.23 5.82 6.67
N HIS A 64 -7.15 5.55 7.41
CA HIS A 64 -6.79 4.21 7.90
C HIS A 64 -7.90 3.57 8.75
N LEU A 65 -8.55 4.31 9.64
CA LEU A 65 -9.65 3.78 10.45
C LEU A 65 -10.90 3.43 9.64
N ARG A 66 -11.04 3.94 8.42
CA ARG A 66 -12.25 3.82 7.60
C ARG A 66 -12.09 2.88 6.41
N THR A 67 -10.99 2.12 6.36
CA THR A 67 -10.68 1.24 5.22
C THR A 67 -11.61 0.03 5.09
N LEU A 68 -12.35 -0.33 6.15
CA LEU A 68 -13.39 -1.36 6.13
C LEU A 68 -14.59 -0.90 6.93
N ARG A 69 -15.77 -0.97 6.35
CA ARG A 69 -17.02 -0.56 7.00
C ARG A 69 -18.17 -1.50 6.64
N LYS A 70 -19.21 -1.47 7.46
CA LYS A 70 -20.49 -2.09 7.10
C LYS A 70 -21.19 -1.23 6.05
N PRO A 71 -22.00 -1.83 5.15
CA PRO A 71 -22.81 -1.09 4.17
C PRO A 71 -23.81 -0.14 4.84
N THR A 72 -24.21 -0.42 6.09
CA THR A 72 -25.13 0.40 6.87
C THR A 72 -24.47 1.59 7.57
N ASP A 73 -23.15 1.75 7.47
CA ASP A 73 -22.46 2.98 7.87
C ASP A 73 -23.08 4.18 7.15
N GLU A 74 -23.34 5.28 7.86
CA GLU A 74 -24.11 6.39 7.31
C GLU A 74 -23.44 7.04 6.09
N GLU A 75 -22.10 7.16 6.09
CA GLU A 75 -21.36 7.73 4.97
C GLU A 75 -21.44 6.80 3.77
N VAL A 76 -21.17 5.50 3.98
CA VAL A 76 -21.26 4.48 2.93
C VAL A 76 -22.68 4.42 2.36
N PHE A 77 -23.69 4.29 3.21
CA PHE A 77 -25.10 4.14 2.81
C PHE A 77 -25.55 5.29 1.91
N ARG A 78 -25.13 6.53 2.22
CA ARG A 78 -25.46 7.73 1.45
C ARG A 78 -24.96 7.68 0.00
N HIS A 79 -23.83 7.02 -0.25
CA HIS A 79 -23.22 6.96 -1.58
C HIS A 79 -23.75 5.82 -2.46
N PHE A 80 -24.40 4.82 -1.86
CA PHE A 80 -24.80 3.61 -2.58
C PHE A 80 -26.31 3.37 -2.52
N ALA A 81 -26.95 3.41 -1.36
CA ALA A 81 -28.33 2.97 -1.21
C ALA A 81 -29.30 3.79 -2.08
N GLY A 82 -30.08 3.08 -2.91
CA GLY A 82 -31.04 3.68 -3.84
C GLY A 82 -30.42 4.39 -5.04
N GLN A 83 -29.11 4.23 -5.28
CA GLN A 83 -28.43 4.82 -6.43
C GLN A 83 -28.42 3.86 -7.63
N ASP A 84 -28.58 4.44 -8.82
CA ASP A 84 -28.51 3.74 -10.09
C ASP A 84 -27.32 4.26 -10.91
N VAL A 85 -26.73 3.41 -11.74
CA VAL A 85 -25.64 3.81 -12.65
C VAL A 85 -25.66 2.97 -13.92
N THR A 86 -25.37 3.60 -15.05
CA THR A 86 -24.98 2.89 -16.27
C THR A 86 -23.48 2.93 -16.39
N SER A 87 -22.84 1.77 -16.31
CA SER A 87 -21.39 1.63 -16.42
C SER A 87 -21.07 0.53 -17.43
N ARG A 88 -20.08 0.78 -18.30
CA ARG A 88 -19.59 -0.16 -19.32
C ARG A 88 -20.70 -0.85 -20.15
N GLY A 89 -21.77 -0.12 -20.44
CA GLY A 89 -22.87 -0.60 -21.30
C GLY A 89 -23.91 -1.47 -20.59
N ASN A 90 -23.85 -1.60 -19.26
CA ASN A 90 -24.86 -2.26 -18.45
C ASN A 90 -25.44 -1.28 -17.41
N ALA A 91 -26.70 -1.49 -17.02
CA ALA A 91 -27.36 -0.72 -15.98
C ALA A 91 -27.35 -1.50 -14.67
N PHE A 92 -26.94 -0.82 -13.59
CA PHE A 92 -26.84 -1.34 -12.24
C PHE A 92 -27.67 -0.49 -11.28
N ALA A 93 -28.19 -1.12 -10.24
CA ALA A 93 -28.88 -0.44 -9.16
C ALA A 93 -28.46 -1.01 -7.81
N PHE A 94 -28.27 -0.14 -6.83
CA PHE A 94 -28.06 -0.51 -5.43
C PHE A 94 -29.41 -0.44 -4.70
N ALA A 95 -30.21 -1.50 -4.85
CA ALA A 95 -31.57 -1.54 -4.36
C ALA A 95 -31.59 -1.72 -2.83
N THR A 96 -32.29 -0.83 -2.12
CA THR A 96 -32.43 -0.89 -0.66
C THR A 96 -33.17 -2.15 -0.22
N ARG A 97 -32.72 -2.75 0.88
CA ARG A 97 -33.30 -3.93 1.55
C ARG A 97 -33.44 -3.62 3.04
N ASP A 98 -34.17 -4.45 3.77
CA ASP A 98 -34.38 -4.26 5.22
C ASP A 98 -33.05 -4.29 6.01
N ASP A 99 -32.05 -5.03 5.53
CA ASP A 99 -30.74 -5.22 6.15
C ASP A 99 -29.58 -4.49 5.43
N GLY A 100 -29.89 -3.51 4.57
CA GLY A 100 -28.90 -2.72 3.84
C GLY A 100 -29.31 -2.48 2.39
N TYR A 101 -28.51 -2.95 1.45
CA TYR A 101 -28.79 -2.87 0.02
C TYR A 101 -28.07 -3.97 -0.75
N ALA A 102 -28.56 -4.26 -1.96
CA ALA A 102 -28.00 -5.25 -2.87
C ALA A 102 -27.72 -4.63 -4.24
N LEU A 103 -26.65 -5.07 -4.89
CA LEU A 103 -26.35 -4.73 -6.27
C LEU A 103 -27.19 -5.63 -7.20
N THR A 104 -27.89 -5.00 -8.14
CA THR A 104 -28.59 -5.65 -9.25
C THR A 104 -27.99 -5.19 -10.58
N ALA A 105 -28.20 -5.97 -11.64
CA ALA A 105 -27.78 -5.64 -13.00
C ALA A 105 -28.91 -5.97 -13.98
N ALA A 106 -29.10 -5.14 -15.00
CA ALA A 106 -30.22 -5.27 -15.94
C ALA A 106 -30.19 -6.55 -16.79
N ASP A 107 -29.01 -7.13 -17.00
CA ASP A 107 -28.78 -8.39 -17.72
C ASP A 107 -28.84 -9.63 -16.81
N ARG A 108 -29.21 -9.45 -15.53
CA ARG A 108 -29.26 -10.51 -14.52
C ARG A 108 -30.62 -10.52 -13.83
N SER A 109 -31.05 -11.70 -13.41
CA SER A 109 -32.25 -11.87 -12.59
C SER A 109 -31.93 -12.04 -11.10
N ASP A 110 -30.67 -12.35 -10.78
CA ASP A 110 -30.16 -12.46 -9.43
C ASP A 110 -29.56 -11.11 -8.94
N GLU A 111 -29.35 -11.02 -7.63
CA GLU A 111 -28.75 -9.86 -6.97
C GLU A 111 -27.64 -10.30 -6.02
N LYS A 112 -26.79 -9.34 -5.65
CA LYS A 112 -25.69 -9.57 -4.72
C LYS A 112 -25.78 -8.61 -3.54
N LYS A 113 -26.01 -9.18 -2.35
CA LYS A 113 -25.98 -8.43 -1.09
C LYS A 113 -24.61 -7.80 -0.90
N VAL A 114 -24.56 -6.56 -0.44
CA VAL A 114 -23.31 -5.95 0.01
C VAL A 114 -23.12 -6.30 1.48
N ASP A 115 -22.07 -7.05 1.82
CA ASP A 115 -21.80 -7.49 3.20
C ASP A 115 -20.75 -6.62 3.90
N TRP A 116 -19.77 -6.14 3.12
CA TRP A 116 -18.69 -5.26 3.56
C TRP A 116 -18.34 -4.24 2.49
N MET A 117 -17.84 -3.09 2.93
CA MET A 117 -17.35 -2.01 2.09
C MET A 117 -15.87 -1.78 2.34
N PHE A 118 -15.04 -1.98 1.32
CA PHE A 118 -13.59 -1.76 1.35
C PHE A 118 -13.26 -0.38 0.80
N GLY A 119 -12.28 0.28 1.40
CA GLY A 119 -11.82 1.61 1.03
C GLY A 119 -12.38 2.73 1.92
N SER A 120 -11.53 3.72 2.19
CA SER A 120 -11.84 4.86 3.05
C SER A 120 -12.76 5.91 2.41
N GLY A 121 -12.92 5.85 1.08
CA GLY A 121 -13.51 6.93 0.29
C GLY A 121 -12.51 8.00 -0.16
N GLU A 122 -11.23 7.94 0.23
CA GLU A 122 -10.22 8.90 -0.27
C GLU A 122 -9.93 8.70 -1.77
N HIS A 123 -9.92 7.45 -2.21
CA HIS A 123 -9.70 7.08 -3.61
C HIS A 123 -10.87 6.29 -4.19
N ALA A 124 -11.41 5.33 -3.42
CA ALA A 124 -12.54 4.53 -3.81
C ALA A 124 -13.23 3.89 -2.59
N MET A 125 -14.46 3.43 -2.80
CA MET A 125 -15.14 2.46 -1.96
C MET A 125 -15.71 1.34 -2.85
N THR A 126 -15.41 0.09 -2.50
CA THR A 126 -15.82 -1.10 -3.26
C THR A 126 -16.54 -2.08 -2.36
N GLY A 127 -17.78 -2.41 -2.73
CA GLY A 127 -18.57 -3.40 -2.00
C GLY A 127 -18.13 -4.82 -2.31
N VAL A 128 -18.28 -5.72 -1.36
CA VAL A 128 -18.12 -7.17 -1.57
C VAL A 128 -19.32 -7.93 -1.02
N SER A 129 -19.61 -9.08 -1.64
CA SER A 129 -20.49 -10.11 -1.07
C SER A 129 -19.64 -11.21 -0.44
N LEU A 130 -20.07 -11.68 0.72
CA LEU A 130 -19.47 -12.85 1.35
C LEU A 130 -20.08 -14.13 0.76
N GLU A 131 -19.21 -15.08 0.48
CA GLU A 131 -19.57 -16.43 0.10
C GLU A 131 -18.82 -17.42 0.99
N VAL A 132 -19.38 -18.63 1.11
CA VAL A 132 -18.75 -19.72 1.85
C VAL A 132 -18.56 -20.85 0.86
N SER A 133 -17.31 -21.23 0.63
CA SER A 133 -17.00 -22.36 -0.24
C SER A 133 -17.60 -23.66 0.32
N PRO A 134 -17.75 -24.72 -0.49
CA PRO A 134 -18.22 -26.02 0.01
C PRO A 134 -17.38 -26.60 1.16
N CYS A 135 -16.12 -26.16 1.29
CA CYS A 135 -15.20 -26.57 2.35
C CYS A 135 -15.30 -25.71 3.62
N GLY A 136 -16.23 -24.75 3.68
CA GLY A 136 -16.42 -23.87 4.85
C GLY A 136 -15.51 -22.63 4.87
N VAL A 137 -14.65 -22.46 3.87
CA VAL A 137 -13.69 -21.34 3.80
C VAL A 137 -14.37 -20.07 3.28
N THR A 138 -14.01 -18.92 3.84
CA THR A 138 -14.53 -17.62 3.41
C THR A 138 -13.99 -17.23 2.03
N GLU A 139 -14.91 -16.87 1.13
CA GLU A 139 -14.62 -16.29 -0.17
C GLU A 139 -15.36 -14.96 -0.30
N ILE A 140 -14.83 -14.05 -1.12
CA ILE A 140 -15.51 -12.80 -1.44
C ILE A 140 -15.74 -12.67 -2.94
N GLN A 141 -16.89 -12.12 -3.29
CA GLN A 141 -17.14 -11.59 -4.62
C GLN A 141 -16.99 -10.07 -4.59
N GLN A 142 -15.97 -9.55 -5.26
CA GLN A 142 -15.77 -8.12 -5.43
C GLN A 142 -16.79 -7.58 -6.42
N LEU A 143 -17.64 -6.65 -5.98
CA LEU A 143 -18.70 -6.11 -6.82
C LEU A 143 -18.15 -5.19 -7.91
N ASN A 144 -18.82 -5.16 -9.06
CA ASN A 144 -18.32 -4.47 -10.26
C ASN A 144 -18.58 -2.96 -10.31
N VAL A 145 -19.26 -2.40 -9.32
CA VAL A 145 -19.48 -0.97 -9.22
C VAL A 145 -18.90 -0.46 -7.90
N SER A 146 -18.06 0.55 -8.00
CA SER A 146 -17.41 1.24 -6.89
C SER A 146 -17.79 2.71 -6.89
N TRP A 147 -17.70 3.36 -5.72
CA TRP A 147 -17.81 4.80 -5.62
C TRP A 147 -16.43 5.45 -5.61
N PHE A 148 -16.28 6.57 -6.32
CA PHE A 148 -15.07 7.38 -6.41
C PHE A 148 -15.40 8.86 -6.15
N PRO A 149 -14.55 9.62 -5.45
CA PRO A 149 -14.82 11.03 -5.13
C PRO A 149 -15.09 11.94 -6.34
N HIS A 150 -14.40 11.69 -7.45
CA HIS A 150 -14.44 12.59 -8.62
C HIS A 150 -15.48 12.17 -9.67
N CYS A 151 -16.04 10.96 -9.60
CA CYS A 151 -17.02 10.48 -10.60
C CYS A 151 -18.18 9.67 -10.03
N ASN A 152 -18.34 9.61 -8.70
CA ASN A 152 -19.36 8.81 -8.02
C ASN A 152 -19.29 7.33 -8.42
N LEU A 153 -20.40 6.71 -8.79
CA LEU A 153 -20.46 5.29 -9.13
C LEU A 153 -19.90 5.05 -10.53
N GLU A 154 -18.95 4.12 -10.63
CA GLU A 154 -18.39 3.66 -11.90
C GLU A 154 -17.81 2.24 -11.73
N ALA A 155 -17.36 1.62 -12.82
CA ALA A 155 -16.80 0.29 -12.80
C ALA A 155 -15.65 0.15 -11.79
N THR A 156 -15.68 -0.93 -11.02
CA THR A 156 -14.61 -1.29 -10.09
C THR A 156 -13.31 -1.56 -10.85
N PRO A 157 -12.15 -1.06 -10.39
CA PRO A 157 -10.88 -1.23 -11.07
C PRO A 157 -10.56 -2.72 -11.30
N GLY A 158 -10.09 -3.06 -12.50
CA GLY A 158 -9.73 -4.42 -12.90
C GLY A 158 -10.89 -5.38 -13.21
N SER A 159 -12.14 -4.99 -13.03
CA SER A 159 -13.32 -5.86 -13.32
C SER A 159 -13.42 -6.31 -14.79
N ASP A 160 -12.85 -5.56 -15.73
CA ASP A 160 -12.83 -5.90 -17.16
C ASP A 160 -11.80 -6.97 -17.54
N HIS A 161 -10.83 -7.24 -16.66
CA HIS A 161 -9.79 -8.24 -16.87
C HIS A 161 -10.24 -9.64 -16.42
N ALA A 162 -11.37 -9.75 -15.72
CA ALA A 162 -11.90 -11.03 -15.28
C ALA A 162 -12.44 -11.84 -16.48
N PRO A 163 -12.08 -13.13 -16.59
CA PRO A 163 -12.66 -14.03 -17.59
C PRO A 163 -14.19 -14.02 -17.54
N GLY A 164 -14.84 -13.86 -18.70
CA GLY A 164 -16.30 -13.86 -18.82
C GLY A 164 -16.99 -12.58 -18.35
N LYS A 165 -16.28 -11.60 -17.77
CA LYS A 165 -16.80 -10.28 -17.35
C LYS A 165 -18.14 -10.39 -16.59
N PRO A 166 -18.18 -11.14 -15.47
CA PRO A 166 -19.42 -11.41 -14.76
C PRO A 166 -20.09 -10.12 -14.28
N SER A 167 -21.35 -9.86 -14.64
CA SER A 167 -21.99 -8.55 -14.47
C SER A 167 -21.97 -8.04 -13.02
N LEU A 168 -22.29 -8.88 -12.03
CA LEU A 168 -22.45 -8.46 -10.63
C LEU A 168 -21.12 -8.39 -9.83
N GLY A 169 -20.04 -8.99 -10.30
CA GLY A 169 -18.77 -9.00 -9.57
C GLY A 169 -17.84 -10.16 -9.88
N VAL A 170 -16.59 -10.03 -9.48
CA VAL A 170 -15.50 -11.01 -9.69
C VAL A 170 -15.27 -11.82 -8.41
N HIS A 171 -15.33 -13.15 -8.52
CA HIS A 171 -14.99 -14.06 -7.43
C HIS A 171 -13.50 -14.08 -7.17
N LEU A 172 -13.12 -13.89 -5.90
CA LEU A 172 -11.74 -14.05 -5.45
C LEU A 172 -11.57 -15.41 -4.79
N ASN A 173 -10.39 -16.02 -4.98
CA ASN A 173 -10.07 -17.27 -4.29
C ASN A 173 -9.94 -17.02 -2.77
N PRO A 174 -9.89 -18.08 -1.94
CA PRO A 174 -9.78 -17.93 -0.51
C PRO A 174 -8.56 -17.13 -0.02
N ALA A 175 -7.40 -17.32 -0.64
CA ALA A 175 -6.18 -16.63 -0.22
C ALA A 175 -6.26 -15.12 -0.47
N ASP A 176 -6.77 -14.71 -1.62
CA ASP A 176 -6.99 -13.29 -1.93
C ASP A 176 -8.10 -12.68 -1.06
N SER A 177 -9.16 -13.46 -0.78
CA SER A 177 -10.23 -13.06 0.12
C SER A 177 -9.71 -12.76 1.53
N LEU A 178 -8.87 -13.64 2.07
CA LEU A 178 -8.21 -13.43 3.37
C LEU A 178 -7.29 -12.20 3.33
N LYS A 179 -6.46 -12.07 2.29
CA LYS A 179 -5.52 -10.93 2.14
C LYS A 179 -6.24 -9.58 2.12
N CYS A 180 -7.44 -9.51 1.53
CA CYS A 180 -8.27 -8.31 1.59
C CYS A 180 -8.55 -7.90 3.04
N PHE A 181 -9.04 -8.81 3.89
CA PHE A 181 -9.33 -8.49 5.28
C PHE A 181 -8.07 -8.27 6.13
N GLU A 182 -6.97 -8.97 5.86
CA GLU A 182 -5.68 -8.71 6.52
C GLU A 182 -5.22 -7.25 6.34
N CYS A 183 -5.38 -6.70 5.13
CA CYS A 183 -4.96 -5.32 4.85
C CYS A 183 -5.98 -4.26 5.31
N HIS A 184 -7.19 -4.66 5.71
CA HIS A 184 -8.31 -3.76 5.98
C HIS A 184 -8.96 -3.98 7.36
N SER A 185 -8.35 -4.80 8.21
CA SER A 185 -8.76 -5.02 9.59
C SER A 185 -7.58 -4.89 10.54
N SER A 186 -7.88 -4.59 11.80
CA SER A 186 -6.89 -4.47 12.87
C SER A 186 -6.72 -5.74 13.67
N GLN A 187 -7.77 -6.54 13.68
CA GLN A 187 -7.84 -7.84 14.34
C GLN A 187 -8.82 -8.69 13.56
N MET A 188 -8.46 -9.95 13.35
CA MET A 188 -9.29 -10.93 12.69
C MET A 188 -8.88 -12.31 13.19
N ALA A 189 -9.83 -13.07 13.75
CA ALA A 189 -9.62 -14.49 14.01
C ALA A 189 -10.02 -15.31 12.78
N ILE A 190 -9.30 -16.42 12.57
CA ILE A 190 -9.55 -17.37 11.49
C ILE A 190 -9.72 -18.75 12.13
N ASP A 191 -10.80 -19.45 11.78
CA ASP A 191 -11.10 -20.82 12.20
C ASP A 191 -11.23 -21.71 10.97
N ASP A 192 -10.30 -22.64 10.76
CA ASP A 192 -10.23 -23.53 9.59
C ASP A 192 -10.41 -22.81 8.23
N GLY A 193 -9.87 -21.59 8.11
CA GLY A 193 -9.96 -20.75 6.90
C GLY A 193 -11.23 -19.89 6.80
N ALA A 194 -12.19 -20.05 7.72
CA ALA A 194 -13.31 -19.15 7.87
C ALA A 194 -12.93 -17.93 8.71
N ILE A 195 -13.31 -16.73 8.26
CA ILE A 195 -13.13 -15.50 9.03
C ILE A 195 -14.21 -15.44 10.11
N ASP A 196 -13.79 -15.27 11.37
CA ASP A 196 -14.72 -14.93 12.45
C ASP A 196 -15.05 -13.43 12.41
N PHE A 197 -16.10 -13.09 11.68
CA PHE A 197 -16.58 -11.72 11.56
C PHE A 197 -17.13 -11.13 12.88
N ALA A 198 -17.38 -11.95 13.91
CA ALA A 198 -17.85 -11.45 15.20
C ALA A 198 -16.72 -10.86 16.05
N SER A 199 -15.49 -11.37 15.90
CA SER A 199 -14.29 -10.83 16.56
C SER A 199 -13.48 -9.86 15.70
N LEU A 200 -13.87 -9.66 14.44
CA LEU A 200 -13.19 -8.76 13.52
C LEU A 200 -13.31 -7.29 13.96
N VAL A 201 -12.17 -6.61 14.04
CA VAL A 201 -12.10 -5.16 14.26
C VAL A 201 -11.82 -4.49 12.91
N PRO A 202 -12.80 -3.81 12.31
CA PRO A 202 -12.66 -3.25 10.97
C PRO A 202 -11.78 -1.99 10.96
N GLY A 203 -11.14 -1.73 9.81
CA GLY A 203 -10.24 -0.62 9.64
C GLY A 203 -8.84 -0.90 10.19
N ILE A 204 -7.92 0.01 9.93
CA ILE A 204 -6.55 -0.01 10.46
C ILE A 204 -6.47 0.93 11.67
N SER A 205 -6.32 0.35 12.85
CA SER A 205 -6.24 1.01 14.16
C SER A 205 -4.83 0.87 14.75
N CYS A 206 -4.63 1.45 15.94
CA CYS A 206 -3.34 1.51 16.65
C CYS A 206 -2.62 0.15 16.67
N ASN A 207 -3.35 -0.93 16.93
CA ASN A 207 -2.79 -2.28 17.12
C ASN A 207 -2.15 -2.86 15.86
N ARG A 208 -2.48 -2.31 14.68
CA ARG A 208 -1.88 -2.78 13.42
C ARG A 208 -0.41 -2.35 13.30
N CYS A 209 -0.06 -1.19 13.85
CA CYS A 209 1.30 -0.64 13.84
C CYS A 209 2.02 -0.81 15.18
N HIS A 210 1.27 -0.89 16.28
CA HIS A 210 1.73 -1.12 17.64
C HIS A 210 1.30 -2.51 18.11
N LEU A 211 2.01 -3.54 17.65
CA LEU A 211 1.61 -4.95 17.78
C LEU A 211 1.44 -5.43 19.23
N ASP A 212 2.17 -4.84 20.17
CA ASP A 212 2.09 -5.17 21.61
C ASP A 212 1.35 -4.07 22.40
N ALA A 213 0.50 -3.29 21.75
CA ALA A 213 -0.24 -2.19 22.38
C ALA A 213 -1.09 -2.64 23.58
N GLN A 214 -1.60 -3.87 23.56
CA GLN A 214 -2.38 -4.40 24.68
C GLN A 214 -1.52 -4.59 25.93
N GLN A 215 -0.35 -5.21 25.80
CA GLN A 215 0.56 -5.42 26.92
C GLN A 215 1.14 -4.09 27.41
N HIS A 216 1.46 -3.19 26.47
CA HIS A 216 1.86 -1.82 26.77
C HIS A 216 0.82 -1.11 27.64
N ALA A 217 -0.45 -1.05 27.19
CA ALA A 217 -1.52 -0.41 27.94
C ALA A 217 -1.77 -1.07 29.30
N ALA A 218 -1.81 -2.40 29.36
CA ALA A 218 -2.02 -3.16 30.60
C ALA A 218 -0.90 -2.93 31.64
N SER A 219 0.32 -2.65 31.17
CA SER A 219 1.49 -2.38 32.01
C SER A 219 1.60 -0.91 32.45
N GLY A 220 0.62 -0.06 32.12
CA GLY A 220 0.68 1.38 32.36
C GLY A 220 1.78 2.07 31.54
N GLY A 221 2.11 1.53 30.38
CA GLY A 221 3.13 2.05 29.46
C GLY A 221 4.58 1.63 29.77
N SER A 222 4.80 0.73 30.73
CA SER A 222 6.15 0.29 31.13
C SER A 222 6.79 -0.72 30.16
N LEU A 223 5.97 -1.51 29.45
CA LEU A 223 6.42 -2.39 28.38
C LEU A 223 6.39 -1.67 27.02
N PRO A 224 7.24 -2.04 26.06
CA PRO A 224 7.19 -1.47 24.71
C PRO A 224 5.87 -1.84 24.01
N SER A 225 5.41 -0.99 23.09
CA SER A 225 4.19 -1.21 22.28
C SER A 225 4.45 -2.05 21.02
N GLY A 226 5.52 -2.85 21.00
CA GLY A 226 5.95 -3.64 19.85
C GLY A 226 7.07 -2.98 19.05
N VAL A 227 6.80 -2.66 17.78
CA VAL A 227 7.83 -2.24 16.82
C VAL A 227 8.50 -0.92 17.23
N ALA A 228 9.83 -0.94 17.37
CA ALA A 228 10.65 0.25 17.61
C ALA A 228 10.90 0.99 16.28
N TRP A 229 9.92 1.77 15.81
CA TRP A 229 9.94 2.47 14.53
C TRP A 229 11.15 3.40 14.33
N ASP A 230 11.66 3.99 15.41
CA ASP A 230 12.85 4.85 15.42
C ASP A 230 14.16 4.08 15.16
N LYS A 231 14.15 2.76 15.37
CA LYS A 231 15.31 1.86 15.17
C LYS A 231 15.32 1.16 13.82
N LEU A 232 14.22 1.22 13.06
CA LEU A 232 14.15 0.62 11.74
C LEU A 232 15.06 1.37 10.76
N SER A 233 15.71 0.62 9.87
CA SER A 233 16.26 1.18 8.64
C SER A 233 15.15 1.76 7.76
N ALA A 234 15.51 2.62 6.80
CA ALA A 234 14.56 3.18 5.85
C ALA A 234 13.80 2.08 5.07
N LEU A 235 14.52 1.02 4.65
CA LEU A 235 13.93 -0.10 3.93
C LEU A 235 12.94 -0.87 4.80
N GLU A 236 13.33 -1.24 6.02
CA GLU A 236 12.43 -1.93 6.95
C GLU A 236 11.18 -1.07 7.23
N SER A 237 11.36 0.24 7.42
CA SER A 237 10.26 1.17 7.68
C SER A 237 9.24 1.19 6.53
N ILE A 238 9.68 1.32 5.27
CA ILE A 238 8.75 1.35 4.13
C ILE A 238 8.11 -0.03 3.89
N GLN A 239 8.81 -1.12 4.20
CA GLN A 239 8.28 -2.47 4.06
C GLN A 239 7.19 -2.76 5.10
N ARG A 240 7.28 -2.19 6.32
CA ARG A 240 6.17 -2.25 7.29
C ARG A 240 4.87 -1.65 6.71
N CYS A 241 4.97 -0.51 6.02
CA CYS A 241 3.83 0.09 5.31
C CYS A 241 3.40 -0.77 4.11
N GLY A 242 4.37 -1.39 3.45
CA GLY A 242 4.19 -2.27 2.30
C GLY A 242 3.51 -3.61 2.60
N GLU A 243 3.29 -3.98 3.86
CA GLU A 243 2.42 -5.13 4.18
C GLU A 243 1.02 -4.97 3.59
N CYS A 244 0.51 -3.73 3.57
CA CYS A 244 -0.79 -3.41 2.96
C CYS A 244 -0.63 -2.67 1.64
N HIS A 245 0.37 -1.77 1.55
CA HIS A 245 0.62 -0.95 0.35
C HIS A 245 1.57 -1.59 -0.67
N ARG A 246 1.82 -2.90 -0.53
CA ARG A 246 2.74 -3.73 -1.30
C ARG A 246 4.21 -3.38 -1.14
N ARG A 247 5.06 -4.38 -1.33
CA ARG A 247 6.52 -4.25 -1.27
C ARG A 247 7.12 -4.53 -2.64
N ALA A 248 8.27 -3.90 -2.92
CA ALA A 248 8.93 -4.07 -4.22
C ALA A 248 9.39 -5.51 -4.47
N ASP A 249 9.69 -6.27 -3.42
CA ASP A 249 10.09 -7.68 -3.50
C ASP A 249 8.92 -8.64 -3.83
N GLU A 250 7.69 -8.14 -3.89
CA GLU A 250 6.53 -8.88 -4.39
C GLU A 250 6.38 -8.82 -5.93
N PHE A 251 7.25 -8.07 -6.63
CA PHE A 251 7.20 -7.86 -8.07
C PHE A 251 8.47 -8.39 -8.73
N THR A 252 8.34 -8.83 -9.98
CA THR A 252 9.48 -9.17 -10.83
C THR A 252 10.18 -7.92 -11.38
N ASP A 253 11.44 -8.05 -11.80
CA ASP A 253 12.18 -6.95 -12.41
C ASP A 253 11.48 -6.37 -13.65
N ASP A 254 10.81 -7.23 -14.43
CA ASP A 254 10.05 -6.82 -15.63
C ASP A 254 8.77 -6.04 -15.27
N GLU A 255 8.21 -6.26 -14.08
CA GLU A 255 7.06 -5.52 -13.57
C GLU A 255 7.46 -4.17 -12.95
N LEU A 256 8.68 -4.06 -12.42
CA LEU A 256 9.22 -2.86 -11.77
C LEU A 256 9.75 -1.82 -12.78
N THR A 257 8.89 -1.40 -13.70
CA THR A 257 9.23 -0.45 -14.76
C THR A 257 8.42 0.84 -14.65
N PRO A 258 8.98 2.00 -15.08
CA PRO A 258 8.27 3.28 -15.09
C PRO A 258 6.95 3.28 -15.89
N ASP A 259 6.83 2.40 -16.89
CA ASP A 259 5.68 2.27 -17.77
C ASP A 259 4.54 1.46 -17.12
N ASN A 260 4.83 0.69 -16.08
CA ASN A 260 3.82 -0.04 -15.33
C ASN A 260 3.00 0.91 -14.45
N LYS A 261 1.91 1.44 -15.02
CA LYS A 261 1.00 2.38 -14.34
C LYS A 261 0.27 1.77 -13.14
N LEU A 262 0.31 0.45 -12.92
CA LEU A 262 -0.27 -0.17 -11.71
C LEU A 262 0.53 0.20 -10.45
N LEU A 263 1.84 0.41 -10.58
CA LEU A 263 2.74 0.67 -9.44
C LEU A 263 2.41 1.96 -8.69
N ILE A 264 1.73 2.92 -9.32
CA ILE A 264 1.34 4.19 -8.69
C ILE A 264 0.44 3.98 -7.46
N ARG A 265 -0.24 2.83 -7.38
CA ARG A 265 -1.10 2.45 -6.26
C ARG A 265 -0.30 1.95 -5.05
N PHE A 266 0.97 1.63 -5.25
CA PHE A 266 1.84 0.98 -4.28
C PHE A 266 2.99 1.92 -3.90
N ALA A 267 2.67 2.90 -3.05
CA ALA A 267 3.59 3.97 -2.68
C ALA A 267 4.98 3.48 -2.17
N PRO A 268 5.09 2.44 -1.33
CA PRO A 268 6.39 1.90 -0.91
C PRO A 268 7.21 1.34 -2.08
N VAL A 269 6.56 0.71 -3.06
CA VAL A 269 7.22 0.20 -4.26
C VAL A 269 7.82 1.35 -5.05
N GLY A 270 7.03 2.39 -5.34
CA GLY A 270 7.52 3.57 -6.05
C GLY A 270 8.66 4.27 -5.29
N LEU A 271 8.48 4.48 -3.99
CA LEU A 271 9.48 5.14 -3.14
C LEU A 271 10.81 4.37 -3.16
N SER A 272 10.78 3.04 -3.04
CA SER A 272 12.01 2.22 -3.08
C SER A 272 12.73 2.27 -4.43
N GLN A 273 12.02 2.59 -5.52
CA GLN A 273 12.62 2.74 -6.84
C GLN A 273 13.21 4.13 -7.10
N SER A 274 12.92 5.11 -6.25
CA SER A 274 13.33 6.49 -6.41
C SER A 274 14.86 6.65 -6.27
N PRO A 275 15.52 7.50 -7.09
CA PRO A 275 16.97 7.68 -7.02
C PRO A 275 17.45 8.13 -5.64
N CYS A 276 16.72 9.02 -4.98
CA CYS A 276 17.02 9.49 -3.62
C CYS A 276 16.95 8.36 -2.59
N PHE A 277 15.96 7.47 -2.70
CA PHE A 277 15.86 6.31 -1.80
C PHE A 277 16.97 5.31 -2.05
N LYS A 278 17.26 4.98 -3.32
CA LYS A 278 18.34 4.05 -3.69
C LYS A 278 19.71 4.55 -3.23
N ALA A 279 19.99 5.85 -3.40
CA ALA A 279 21.24 6.45 -2.95
C ALA A 279 21.48 6.26 -1.45
N GLN A 280 20.43 6.34 -0.63
CA GLN A 280 20.55 6.15 0.82
C GLN A 280 20.90 4.70 1.22
N LEU A 281 20.59 3.71 0.37
CA LEU A 281 20.88 2.30 0.67
C LEU A 281 22.37 1.98 0.54
N ASP A 282 23.09 2.74 -0.27
CA ASP A 282 24.53 2.56 -0.52
C ASP A 282 25.39 3.50 0.38
N ASP A 283 24.78 4.42 1.13
CA ASP A 283 25.45 5.40 1.98
C ASP A 283 24.86 5.44 3.40
N PRO A 284 25.55 4.92 4.43
CA PRO A 284 25.05 4.91 5.81
C PRO A 284 24.96 6.30 6.44
N ASP A 285 25.63 7.31 5.88
CA ASP A 285 25.58 8.69 6.35
C ASP A 285 24.51 9.51 5.59
N ALA A 286 23.84 8.91 4.61
CA ALA A 286 22.76 9.56 3.88
C ALA A 286 21.62 9.95 4.81
N ARG A 287 21.02 11.11 4.53
CA ARG A 287 19.83 11.55 5.24
C ARG A 287 18.70 10.54 4.99
N ARG A 288 18.17 9.98 6.08
CA ARG A 288 17.07 9.00 6.05
C ARG A 288 15.85 9.56 5.31
N LEU A 289 15.31 8.75 4.39
CA LEU A 289 14.07 8.98 3.66
C LEU A 289 13.19 7.74 3.73
N ASP A 290 12.00 7.89 4.30
CA ASP A 290 10.94 6.88 4.39
C ASP A 290 9.56 7.56 4.37
N CYS A 291 8.49 6.80 4.61
CA CYS A 291 7.12 7.34 4.62
C CYS A 291 6.93 8.47 5.64
N VAL A 292 7.51 8.31 6.84
CA VAL A 292 7.31 9.25 7.97
C VAL A 292 8.16 10.50 7.89
N THR A 293 9.12 10.52 6.96
CA THR A 293 9.85 11.73 6.58
C THR A 293 8.89 12.82 6.08
N CYS A 294 7.87 12.42 5.31
CA CYS A 294 6.90 13.31 4.69
C CYS A 294 5.51 13.27 5.37
N HIS A 295 5.07 12.11 5.87
CA HIS A 295 3.72 11.95 6.42
C HIS A 295 3.74 11.69 7.92
N ASP A 296 2.82 12.31 8.66
CA ASP A 296 2.50 11.86 10.01
C ASP A 296 1.56 10.65 9.91
N PRO A 297 1.95 9.45 10.38
CA PRO A 297 1.09 8.27 10.30
C PRO A 297 -0.16 8.38 11.17
N HIS A 298 -0.20 9.34 12.11
CA HIS A 298 -1.32 9.53 13.03
C HIS A 298 -2.31 10.62 12.60
N SER A 299 -2.08 11.28 11.47
CA SER A 299 -2.91 12.38 10.99
C SER A 299 -3.22 12.20 9.50
N PRO A 300 -4.32 12.79 8.98
CA PRO A 300 -4.54 12.85 7.54
C PRO A 300 -3.35 13.47 6.81
N ALA A 301 -3.13 13.04 5.55
CA ALA A 301 -2.11 13.64 4.72
C ALA A 301 -2.34 15.15 4.60
N GLN A 302 -1.25 15.94 4.69
CA GLN A 302 -1.32 17.39 4.55
C GLN A 302 -1.83 17.76 3.16
N ALA A 303 -2.66 18.80 3.06
CA ALA A 303 -3.14 19.35 1.79
C ALA A 303 -2.25 20.51 1.28
N ASP A 304 -1.41 21.09 2.14
CA ASP A 304 -0.58 22.23 1.80
C ASP A 304 0.64 21.81 0.98
N THR A 305 0.74 22.38 -0.23
CA THR A 305 1.90 22.19 -1.10
C THR A 305 3.19 22.69 -0.46
N ALA A 306 3.15 23.80 0.26
CA ALA A 306 4.36 24.40 0.85
C ALA A 306 4.99 23.47 1.89
N PHE A 307 4.17 22.70 2.61
CA PHE A 307 4.64 21.68 3.54
C PHE A 307 5.51 20.64 2.83
N TYR A 308 5.06 20.07 1.70
CA TYR A 308 5.85 19.07 0.97
C TYR A 308 7.04 19.68 0.22
N THR A 309 6.91 20.89 -0.34
CA THR A 309 8.05 21.60 -0.93
C THR A 309 9.17 21.80 0.10
N ALA A 310 8.85 22.08 1.37
CA ALA A 310 9.84 22.15 2.44
C ALA A 310 10.52 20.78 2.68
N LYS A 311 9.78 19.67 2.66
CA LYS A 311 10.35 18.31 2.77
C LYS A 311 11.31 17.98 1.62
N CYS A 312 11.05 18.44 0.41
CA CYS A 312 11.99 18.28 -0.70
C CYS A 312 13.27 19.12 -0.46
N ASN A 313 13.10 20.37 -0.04
CA ASN A 313 14.19 21.32 0.17
C ASN A 313 15.10 20.98 1.35
N ASP A 314 14.65 20.14 2.27
CA ASP A 314 15.48 19.54 3.32
C ASP A 314 16.71 18.77 2.76
N CYS A 315 16.59 18.19 1.56
CA CYS A 315 17.69 17.52 0.86
C CYS A 315 18.13 18.25 -0.41
N HIS A 316 17.23 18.97 -1.08
CA HIS A 316 17.48 19.63 -2.37
C HIS A 316 17.66 21.15 -2.29
N GLY A 317 17.62 21.71 -1.08
CA GLY A 317 17.79 23.14 -0.83
C GLY A 317 19.21 23.64 -1.13
N ALA A 318 19.39 24.96 -1.10
CA ALA A 318 20.67 25.60 -1.42
C ALA A 318 21.83 25.15 -0.52
N SER A 319 21.54 24.82 0.75
CA SER A 319 22.52 24.32 1.72
C SER A 319 23.05 22.91 1.40
N SER A 320 22.36 22.15 0.54
CA SER A 320 22.69 20.76 0.22
C SER A 320 23.31 20.63 -1.18
N GLY A 321 24.00 21.67 -1.66
CA GLY A 321 24.57 21.74 -3.00
C GLY A 321 23.55 22.09 -4.10
N GLY A 322 22.27 21.77 -3.87
CA GLY A 322 21.13 22.23 -4.65
C GLY A 322 21.06 21.69 -6.08
N VAL A 323 19.94 21.07 -6.46
CA VAL A 323 19.76 20.54 -7.83
C VAL A 323 19.31 21.65 -8.78
N PRO A 324 20.02 21.94 -9.90
CA PRO A 324 19.54 22.89 -10.89
C PRO A 324 18.13 22.49 -11.36
N CYS A 325 17.15 23.37 -11.21
CA CYS A 325 15.81 23.16 -11.73
C CYS A 325 15.64 24.12 -12.91
N PRO A 326 15.74 23.65 -14.16
CA PRO A 326 15.73 24.51 -15.33
C PRO A 326 14.33 25.09 -15.61
N ASP A 327 13.28 24.36 -15.23
CA ASP A 327 11.91 24.68 -15.63
C ASP A 327 11.15 25.53 -14.60
N SER A 328 11.60 25.60 -13.34
CA SER A 328 10.93 26.39 -12.28
C SER A 328 11.88 26.77 -11.12
N PRO A 329 11.60 27.87 -10.39
CA PRO A 329 12.28 28.18 -9.14
C PRO A 329 12.11 27.05 -8.10
N ARG A 330 13.18 26.74 -7.34
CA ARG A 330 13.15 25.70 -6.27
C ARG A 330 12.17 25.98 -5.11
N SER A 331 11.71 27.23 -5.00
CA SER A 331 10.68 27.62 -4.04
C SER A 331 9.27 27.23 -4.46
N GLU A 332 9.09 26.77 -5.69
CA GLU A 332 7.79 26.34 -6.23
C GLU A 332 7.52 24.85 -5.96
N ASN A 333 6.37 24.36 -6.41
CA ASN A 333 5.91 23.01 -6.17
C ASN A 333 6.72 21.99 -7.00
N CYS A 334 7.43 21.07 -6.33
CA CYS A 334 8.21 20.03 -7.00
C CYS A 334 7.35 18.86 -7.52
N MET A 335 6.18 18.63 -6.91
CA MET A 335 5.36 17.45 -7.12
C MET A 335 4.80 17.30 -8.55
N PRO A 336 4.37 18.35 -9.28
CA PRO A 336 3.84 18.21 -10.64
C PRO A 336 4.79 17.51 -11.61
N CYS A 337 6.11 17.67 -11.43
CA CYS A 337 7.12 17.05 -12.27
C CYS A 337 7.68 15.76 -11.65
N HIS A 338 7.88 15.73 -10.32
CA HIS A 338 8.59 14.63 -9.65
C HIS A 338 7.70 13.57 -9.01
N MET A 339 6.47 13.93 -8.62
CA MET A 339 5.47 13.08 -7.97
C MET A 339 4.07 13.42 -8.48
N PRO A 340 3.82 13.32 -9.80
CA PRO A 340 2.56 13.74 -10.39
C PRO A 340 1.41 12.86 -9.92
N VAL A 341 0.21 13.44 -9.90
CA VAL A 341 -1.02 12.64 -9.81
C VAL A 341 -1.23 11.94 -11.15
N VAL A 342 -1.18 10.62 -11.13
CA VAL A 342 -1.39 9.77 -12.30
C VAL A 342 -2.77 9.12 -12.20
N GLN A 343 -3.46 9.07 -13.34
CA GLN A 343 -4.72 8.35 -13.45
C GLN A 343 -4.48 6.92 -13.96
N HIS A 344 -5.09 5.95 -13.29
CA HIS A 344 -5.17 4.57 -13.74
C HIS A 344 -6.60 4.06 -13.56
N GLU A 345 -7.29 3.80 -14.68
CA GLU A 345 -8.74 3.59 -14.70
C GLU A 345 -9.48 4.77 -14.03
N GLN A 346 -10.31 4.50 -13.03
CA GLN A 346 -10.99 5.51 -12.22
C GLN A 346 -10.15 6.00 -11.03
N LEU A 347 -8.97 5.45 -10.77
CA LEU A 347 -8.15 5.89 -9.64
C LEU A 347 -7.27 7.07 -10.05
N ARG A 348 -7.16 8.07 -9.16
CA ARG A 348 -6.21 9.18 -9.27
C ARG A 348 -5.33 9.19 -8.04
N VAL A 349 -4.05 8.87 -8.20
CA VAL A 349 -3.11 8.67 -7.09
C VAL A 349 -1.78 9.35 -7.41
N THR A 350 -1.14 9.91 -6.38
CA THR A 350 0.20 10.49 -6.48
C THR A 350 1.24 9.40 -6.73
N ASP A 351 2.04 9.55 -7.80
CA ASP A 351 3.18 8.66 -8.07
C ASP A 351 4.28 8.90 -7.02
N HIS A 352 4.58 7.88 -6.22
CA HIS A 352 5.65 7.93 -5.22
C HIS A 352 6.99 7.45 -5.75
N TRP A 353 7.08 7.10 -7.04
CA TRP A 353 8.35 6.89 -7.70
C TRP A 353 8.92 8.23 -8.15
N ILE A 354 9.62 8.88 -7.22
CA ILE A 354 10.14 10.24 -7.32
C ILE A 354 11.17 10.34 -8.45
N ARG A 355 10.75 10.91 -9.59
CA ARG A 355 11.58 11.13 -10.78
C ARG A 355 10.88 12.10 -11.72
N ILE A 356 11.64 12.74 -12.60
CA ILE A 356 11.03 13.42 -13.75
C ILE A 356 10.48 12.35 -14.68
N ARG A 357 9.23 12.50 -15.10
CA ARG A 357 8.61 11.61 -16.08
C ARG A 357 8.61 12.27 -17.45
N ASP A 358 8.95 11.51 -18.48
CA ASP A 358 8.95 11.98 -19.87
C ASP A 358 7.57 11.90 -20.54
N ASP A 359 6.58 11.29 -19.87
CA ASP A 359 5.23 11.00 -20.42
C ASP A 359 4.12 11.96 -19.95
N ILE A 360 4.49 13.10 -19.34
CA ILE A 360 3.57 14.16 -18.86
C ILE A 360 3.97 15.55 -19.34
#